data_AF-A0A094YK10-F1
#
_entry.id   AF-A0A094YK10-F1
#
_cell.length_a   1.000
_cell.length_b   1.000
_cell.length_c   1.000
_cell.angle_alpha   90.00
_cell.angle_beta   90.00
_cell.angle_gamma   90.00
#
_symmetry.space_group_name_H-M   'P 1'
#
loop_
_entity.id
_entity.type
_entity.pdbx_description
1 polymer ?
#
loop_
_entity_poly.entity_id
_entity_poly.type
_entity_poly.pdbx_seq_one_letter_code
_entity_poly.pdbx_strand_id
1 'polypeptide(L)'
;MLHPCFITPGLKWQKDDHGQTTGLCVARYFSKQSFIENWKFGDRPKDENVMPFSVPRFPRTIGDYLNAVASAGFRITRIEEPQPTEHTCKRASRFRRWRDLAAFLLMVRAERPK
;
A
#
# COMPACT_ATOMS: atom_id res chain seq x y z
N MET A 1 -6.52 3.42 -4.06
CA MET A 1 -6.40 2.01 -3.64
C MET A 1 -5.06 1.82 -2.95
N LEU A 2 -4.89 0.78 -2.11
CA LEU A 2 -3.55 0.40 -1.65
C LEU A 2 -2.66 0.08 -2.85
N HIS A 3 -1.38 0.43 -2.78
CA HIS A 3 -0.50 0.32 -3.94
C HIS A 3 -0.25 -1.16 -4.32
N PRO A 4 -0.63 -1.60 -5.52
CA PRO A 4 -0.58 -3.03 -5.89
C PRO A 4 0.84 -3.61 -5.93
N CYS A 5 1.86 -2.81 -6.28
CA CYS A 5 3.25 -3.28 -6.25
C CYS A 5 3.81 -3.50 -4.85
N PHE A 6 3.30 -2.79 -3.84
CA PHE A 6 3.95 -2.74 -2.54
C PHE A 6 3.17 -3.53 -1.51
N ILE A 7 1.83 -3.46 -1.52
CA ILE A 7 0.98 -4.22 -0.59
C ILE A 7 0.73 -5.63 -1.11
N THR A 8 1.76 -6.47 -1.01
CA THR A 8 1.81 -7.84 -1.57
C THR A 8 1.88 -8.90 -0.48
N PRO A 9 1.56 -10.18 -0.78
CA PRO A 9 1.78 -11.28 0.15
C PRO A 9 3.28 -11.41 0.49
N GLY A 10 3.62 -11.24 1.76
CA GLY A 10 5.02 -11.27 2.21
C GLY A 10 5.70 -9.90 2.27
N LEU A 11 4.93 -8.80 2.16
CA LEU A 11 5.43 -7.45 2.48
C LEU A 11 6.14 -7.45 3.84
N LYS A 12 7.39 -6.96 3.85
CA LYS A 12 8.16 -6.79 5.08
C LYS A 12 9.09 -5.59 4.99
N TRP A 13 9.08 -4.75 6.03
CA TRP A 13 10.06 -3.69 6.20
C TRP A 13 11.43 -4.30 6.54
N GLN A 14 12.43 -3.95 5.74
CA GLN A 14 13.82 -4.25 6.03
C GLN A 14 14.37 -3.19 6.98
N LYS A 15 15.20 -3.62 7.93
CA LYS A 15 15.83 -2.75 8.91
C LYS A 15 17.32 -3.06 8.97
N ASP A 16 18.12 -2.03 9.20
CA ASP A 16 19.54 -2.18 9.50
C ASP A 16 19.78 -2.60 10.96
N ASP A 17 21.06 -2.73 11.32
CA ASP A 17 21.52 -3.12 12.66
C ASP A 17 21.13 -2.10 13.75
N HIS A 18 20.84 -0.85 13.36
CA HIS A 18 20.36 0.21 14.25
C HIS A 18 18.83 0.26 14.34
N GLY A 19 18.12 -0.64 13.65
CA GLY A 19 16.65 -0.71 13.63
C GLY A 19 15.98 0.33 12.74
N GLN A 20 16.75 1.11 11.98
CA GLN A 20 16.23 2.07 11.01
C GLN A 20 15.70 1.34 9.79
N THR A 21 14.53 1.75 9.30
CA THR A 21 13.94 1.13 8.11
C THR A 21 14.70 1.59 6.88
N THR A 22 15.23 0.64 6.11
CA THR A 22 16.10 0.89 4.95
C THR A 22 15.48 0.47 3.62
N GLY A 23 14.44 -0.38 3.65
CA GLY A 23 13.78 -0.82 2.44
C GLY A 23 12.48 -1.54 2.69
N LEU A 24 11.77 -1.84 1.59
CA LEU A 24 10.57 -2.63 1.57
C LEU A 24 10.79 -3.89 0.74
N CYS A 25 10.69 -5.06 1.36
CA CYS A 25 10.66 -6.31 0.63
C CYS A 25 9.26 -6.50 0.03
N VAL A 26 9.25 -6.66 -1.30
CA VAL A 26 8.07 -7.02 -2.09
C VAL A 26 8.25 -8.48 -2.51
N ALA A 27 7.26 -9.31 -2.20
CA ALA A 27 7.31 -10.73 -2.52
C ALA A 27 5.99 -11.18 -3.16
N ARG A 28 6.06 -12.24 -3.97
CA ARG A 28 4.86 -12.90 -4.53
C ARG A 28 3.92 -11.93 -5.26
N TYR A 29 4.44 -10.89 -5.91
CA TYR A 29 3.64 -9.84 -6.59
C TYR A 29 2.61 -10.41 -7.59
N PHE A 30 2.98 -11.43 -8.37
CA PHE A 30 2.08 -12.07 -9.34
C PHE A 30 1.14 -13.12 -8.72
N SER A 31 1.25 -13.42 -7.42
CA SER A 31 0.36 -14.36 -6.74
C SER A 31 -1.02 -13.75 -6.60
N LYS A 32 -2.03 -14.37 -7.22
CA LYS A 32 -3.45 -13.96 -7.09
C LYS A 32 -4.18 -14.64 -5.93
N GLN A 33 -3.50 -15.49 -5.16
CA GLN A 33 -4.07 -16.18 -4.00
C GLN A 33 -4.50 -15.18 -2.92
N SER A 34 -5.74 -15.30 -2.44
CA SER A 34 -6.22 -14.50 -1.32
C SER A 34 -5.52 -14.91 -0.01
N PHE A 35 -5.37 -13.96 0.90
CA PHE A 35 -4.80 -14.20 2.22
C PHE A 35 -5.46 -13.32 3.27
N ILE A 36 -5.32 -13.69 4.54
CA ILE A 36 -5.77 -12.88 5.67
C ILE A 36 -4.57 -12.09 6.18
N GLU A 37 -4.66 -10.77 6.17
CA GLU A 37 -3.71 -9.89 6.82
C GLU A 37 -4.19 -9.57 8.24
N ASN A 38 -3.36 -9.89 9.22
CA ASN A 38 -3.60 -9.52 10.62
C ASN A 38 -2.78 -8.27 10.96
N TRP A 39 -3.43 -7.19 11.36
CA TRP A 39 -2.74 -5.95 11.72
C TRP A 39 -3.38 -5.27 12.92
N LYS A 40 -2.62 -4.39 13.58
CA LYS A 40 -3.08 -3.58 14.72
C LYS A 40 -3.07 -2.11 14.33
N PHE A 41 -4.03 -1.33 14.85
CA PHE A 41 -4.03 0.11 14.66
C PHE A 41 -2.76 0.73 15.22
N GLY A 42 -2.04 1.46 14.38
CA GLY A 42 -0.72 2.00 14.71
C GLY A 42 -0.74 3.18 15.68
N ASP A 43 -1.92 3.61 16.14
CA ASP A 43 -2.11 4.72 17.10
C ASP A 43 -2.86 4.25 18.36
N ARG A 44 -2.80 2.94 18.65
CA ARG A 44 -3.46 2.37 19.82
C ARG A 44 -2.75 2.78 21.12
N PRO A 45 -3.48 2.98 22.23
CA PRO A 45 -2.88 3.10 23.56
C PRO A 45 -1.96 1.92 23.86
N LYS A 46 -0.82 2.16 24.52
CA LYS A 46 0.20 1.13 24.77
C LYS A 46 -0.28 0.02 25.70
N ASP A 47 -1.24 0.32 26.57
CA ASP A 47 -1.66 -0.56 27.67
C ASP A 47 -2.85 -1.46 27.32
N GLU A 48 -3.42 -1.35 26.11
CA GLU A 48 -4.50 -2.21 25.67
C GLU A 48 -3.99 -3.39 24.84
N ASN A 49 -4.28 -4.61 25.33
CA ASN A 49 -4.06 -5.82 24.56
C ASN A 49 -5.18 -6.01 23.53
N VAL A 50 -5.15 -5.17 22.49
CA VAL A 50 -6.10 -5.24 21.39
C VAL A 50 -5.76 -6.41 20.47
N MET A 51 -6.74 -7.29 20.26
CA MET A 51 -6.67 -8.38 19.27
C MET A 51 -6.38 -7.80 17.87
N PRO A 52 -5.49 -8.42 17.08
CA PRO A 52 -5.27 -8.00 15.70
C PRO A 52 -6.57 -8.03 14.89
N PHE A 53 -6.76 -7.04 14.02
CA PHE A 53 -7.85 -7.02 13.06
C PHE A 53 -7.47 -7.84 11.83
N SER A 54 -8.37 -8.75 11.44
CA SER A 54 -8.19 -9.64 10.30
C SER A 54 -8.84 -9.06 9.05
N VAL A 55 -8.05 -8.82 8.00
CA VAL A 55 -8.55 -8.27 6.72
C VAL A 55 -8.28 -9.24 5.60
N PRO A 56 -9.31 -9.73 4.88
CA PRO A 56 -9.08 -10.49 3.66
C PRO A 56 -8.48 -9.58 2.59
N ARG A 57 -7.40 -10.06 1.96
CA ARG A 57 -6.71 -9.40 0.86
C ARG A 57 -6.91 -10.22 -0.41
N PHE A 58 -7.18 -9.51 -1.51
CA PHE A 58 -7.36 -10.07 -2.84
C PHE A 58 -6.31 -9.44 -3.76
N PRO A 59 -5.10 -10.02 -3.83
CA PRO A 59 -4.03 -9.44 -4.62
C PRO A 59 -4.41 -9.33 -6.09
N ARG A 60 -4.01 -8.21 -6.67
CA ARG A 60 -4.11 -7.87 -8.10
C ARG A 60 -2.85 -7.09 -8.44
N THR A 61 -2.34 -7.28 -9.64
CA THR A 61 -1.22 -6.47 -10.16
C THR A 61 -1.69 -5.06 -10.52
N ILE A 62 -0.78 -4.12 -10.75
CA ILE A 62 -1.14 -2.82 -11.34
C ILE A 62 -1.85 -3.04 -12.69
N GLY A 63 -1.33 -3.94 -13.51
CA GLY A 63 -1.92 -4.29 -14.81
C GLY A 63 -3.36 -4.77 -14.68
N ASP A 64 -3.66 -5.65 -13.72
CA ASP A 64 -5.04 -6.10 -13.48
C ASP A 64 -5.99 -4.91 -13.19
N TYR A 65 -5.55 -3.92 -12.40
CA TYR A 65 -6.35 -2.74 -12.10
C TYR A 65 -6.51 -1.80 -13.31
N LEU A 66 -5.41 -1.43 -13.97
CA LEU A 66 -5.46 -0.48 -15.09
C LEU A 66 -6.21 -1.06 -16.29
N ASN A 67 -5.97 -2.33 -16.60
CA ASN A 67 -6.66 -3.01 -17.69
C ASN A 67 -8.15 -3.19 -17.37
N ALA A 68 -8.53 -3.49 -16.13
CA ALA A 68 -9.95 -3.56 -15.77
C ALA A 68 -10.68 -2.23 -16.00
N VAL A 69 -10.04 -1.09 -15.69
CA VAL A 69 -10.60 0.24 -15.98
C VAL A 69 -10.74 0.46 -17.49
N ALA A 70 -9.71 0.15 -18.26
CA ALA A 70 -9.73 0.29 -19.72
C ALA A 70 -10.79 -0.62 -20.38
N SER A 71 -10.85 -1.90 -19.99
CA SER A 71 -11.80 -2.88 -20.49
C SER A 71 -13.26 -2.54 -20.15
N ALA A 72 -13.50 -1.77 -19.08
CA ALA A 72 -14.83 -1.24 -18.75
C ALA A 72 -15.25 -0.05 -19.65
N GLY A 73 -14.43 0.30 -20.65
CA GLY A 73 -14.69 1.38 -21.60
C GLY A 73 -14.33 2.77 -21.07
N PHE A 74 -13.52 2.86 -20.01
CA PHE A 74 -13.03 4.14 -19.51
C PHE A 74 -11.66 4.48 -20.11
N ARG A 75 -11.46 5.75 -20.45
CA ARG A 75 -10.15 6.31 -20.77
C ARG A 75 -9.49 6.79 -19.49
N ILE A 76 -8.33 6.21 -19.14
CA ILE A 76 -7.54 6.68 -18.00
C ILE A 76 -6.96 8.07 -18.36
N THR A 77 -7.21 9.07 -17.51
CA THR A 77 -6.76 10.45 -17.71
C THR A 77 -5.66 10.87 -16.74
N ARG A 78 -5.52 10.17 -15.61
CA ARG A 78 -4.47 10.45 -14.63
C ARG A 78 -4.16 9.22 -13.79
N ILE A 79 -2.89 9.02 -13.50
CA ILE A 79 -2.43 8.08 -12.48
C ILE A 79 -1.56 8.88 -11.51
N GLU A 80 -1.78 8.70 -10.21
CA GLU A 80 -1.00 9.37 -9.16
C GLU A 80 -0.64 8.41 -8.05
N GLU A 81 0.54 8.64 -7.47
CA GLU A 81 1.04 7.94 -6.30
C GLU A 81 1.38 9.01 -5.24
N PRO A 82 0.42 9.35 -4.36
CA PRO A 82 0.62 10.43 -3.39
C PRO A 82 1.80 10.15 -2.47
N GLN A 83 2.81 11.01 -2.51
CA GLN A 83 3.94 10.96 -1.61
C GLN A 83 3.65 11.77 -0.33
N PRO A 84 3.84 11.21 0.87
CA PRO A 84 3.70 11.97 2.11
C PRO A 84 4.64 13.19 2.16
N THR A 85 4.14 14.32 2.64
CA THR A 85 4.92 15.55 2.79
C THR A 85 5.72 15.56 4.10
N GLU A 86 6.72 16.44 4.20
CA GLU A 86 7.47 16.64 5.44
C GLU A 86 6.60 17.02 6.62
N HIS A 87 5.62 17.89 6.39
CA HIS A 87 4.68 18.29 7.41
C HIS A 87 3.89 17.09 7.95
N THR A 88 3.43 16.20 7.06
CA THR A 88 2.76 14.94 7.45
C THR A 88 3.70 14.01 8.22
N CYS A 89 4.97 13.89 7.78
CA CYS A 89 5.97 13.10 8.47
C CYS A 89 6.36 13.65 9.85
N LYS A 90 6.31 14.97 10.05
CA LYS A 90 6.51 15.61 11.37
C LYS A 90 5.37 15.26 12.32
N ARG A 91 4.12 15.25 11.84
CA ARG A 91 2.94 14.87 12.64
C ARG A 91 2.88 13.39 12.97
N ALA A 92 3.30 12.53 12.04
CA ALA A 92 3.34 11.08 12.24
C ALA A 92 4.56 10.46 11.55
N SER A 93 5.61 10.20 12.34
CA SER A 93 6.92 9.71 11.87
C SER A 93 6.84 8.41 11.08
N ARG A 94 5.83 7.57 11.34
CA ARG A 94 5.56 6.31 10.61
C ARG A 94 5.37 6.49 9.11
N PHE A 95 5.04 7.69 8.63
CA PHE A 95 4.90 7.97 7.21
C PHE A 95 6.23 8.21 6.50
N ARG A 96 7.34 8.45 7.21
CA ARG A 96 8.66 8.65 6.59
C ARG A 96 9.06 7.48 5.70
N ARG A 97 8.90 6.24 6.17
CA ARG A 97 9.18 5.05 5.35
C ARG A 97 8.35 4.97 4.04
N TRP A 98 7.11 5.48 4.05
CA TRP A 98 6.26 5.57 2.86
C TRP A 98 6.53 6.82 2.00
N ARG A 99 7.24 7.81 2.53
CA ARG A 99 7.75 8.93 1.76
C ARG A 99 9.01 8.54 1.01
N ASP A 100 9.92 7.89 1.72
CA ASP A 100 11.31 7.76 1.31
C ASP A 100 11.57 6.43 0.58
N LEU A 101 10.80 5.36 0.85
CA LEU A 101 11.13 4.00 0.37
C LEU A 101 10.11 3.37 -0.57
N ALA A 102 8.82 3.70 -0.48
CA ALA A 102 7.77 3.08 -1.30
C ALA A 102 6.48 3.91 -1.32
N ALA A 103 5.75 3.90 -2.44
CA ALA A 103 4.42 4.51 -2.48
C ALA A 103 3.39 3.69 -1.68
N PHE A 104 2.49 4.34 -0.97
CA PHE A 104 1.46 3.64 -0.19
C PHE A 104 0.16 3.43 -0.98
N LEU A 105 -0.16 4.36 -1.88
CA LEU A 105 -1.44 4.41 -2.58
C LEU A 105 -1.23 4.55 -4.08
N LEU A 106 -2.11 3.92 -4.85
CA LEU A 106 -2.30 4.18 -6.27
C LEU A 106 -3.68 4.82 -6.47
N MET A 107 -3.70 5.98 -7.13
CA MET A 107 -4.91 6.70 -7.51
C MET A 107 -5.01 6.73 -9.03
N VAL A 108 -6.19 6.37 -9.56
CA VAL A 108 -6.46 6.34 -10.98
C VAL A 108 -7.71 7.18 -11.24
N ARG A 109 -7.58 8.18 -12.10
CA ARG A 109 -8.69 8.96 -12.62
C ARG A 109 -8.96 8.52 -14.05
N ALA A 110 -10.22 8.23 -14.35
CA ALA A 110 -10.65 7.82 -15.68
C ALA A 110 -12.02 8.43 -15.99
N GLU A 111 -12.32 8.57 -17.28
CA GLU A 111 -13.57 9.12 -17.78
C GLU A 111 -14.17 8.19 -18.84
N ARG A 112 -15.49 8.17 -18.97
CA ARG A 112 -16.16 7.44 -20.05
C ARG A 112 -16.14 8.32 -21.31
N PRO A 113 -15.53 7.89 -22.42
CA PRO A 113 -15.64 8.60 -23.70
C PRO A 113 -17.11 8.71 -24.11
N LYS A 114 -17.48 9.82 -24.76
CA LYS A 114 -18.80 10.00 -25.36
C LYS A 114 -18.97 9.11 -26.58
#